data_AF-A0A1F9ZTJ6-F1
#
_entry.id   AF-A0A1F9ZTJ6-F1
#
_cell.length_a   1.000
_cell.length_b   1.000
_cell.length_c   1.000
_cell.angle_alpha   90.00
_cell.angle_beta   90.00
_cell.angle_gamma   90.00
#
_symmetry.space_group_name_H-M   'P 1'
#
loop_
_entity.id
_entity.type
_entity.pdbx_description
1 polymer ?
#
loop_
_entity_poly.entity_id
_entity_poly.type
_entity_poly.pdbx_seq_one_letter_code
_entity_poly.pdbx_strand_id
1 'polypeptide(L)'
;MEVMMLLVYDQPGVMQRVMGEFNRKRINVETIVVGKCEIPDRARIVLSITDREKAMNVLEHIRALQEVIECDLVDQSRHEAYALLSSKEGLCRLTGSVQEVEAIVSKSQPEKYIQAMNAI
;
A
#
# COMPACT_ATOMS: atom_id res chain seq x y z
N MET A 1 -9.44 -5.76 -4.53
CA MET A 1 -8.59 -5.06 -3.54
C MET A 1 -8.58 -3.59 -3.91
N GLU A 2 -8.83 -2.72 -2.95
CA GLU A 2 -8.78 -1.28 -3.13
C GLU A 2 -7.41 -0.77 -2.70
N VAL A 3 -6.88 0.23 -3.42
CA VAL A 3 -5.61 0.87 -3.07
C VAL A 3 -5.88 2.34 -2.79
N MET A 4 -5.47 2.80 -1.62
CA MET A 4 -5.56 4.17 -1.17
C MET A 4 -4.17 4.79 -1.22
N MET A 5 -4.05 5.95 -1.86
CA MET A 5 -2.82 6.72 -1.92
C MET A 5 -2.99 8.04 -1.18
N LEU A 6 -2.08 8.31 -0.26
CA LEU A 6 -2.03 9.52 0.54
C LEU A 6 -0.79 10.32 0.17
N LEU A 7 -0.94 11.63 0.06
CA LEU A 7 0.16 12.59 0.15
C LEU A 7 0.18 13.15 1.57
N VAL A 8 1.31 13.04 2.26
CA VAL A 8 1.42 13.43 3.67
C VAL A 8 2.66 14.28 3.95
N TYR A 9 2.65 15.00 5.07
CA TYR A 9 3.88 15.59 5.62
C TYR A 9 4.84 14.49 6.08
N ASP A 10 6.10 14.54 5.67
CA ASP A 10 7.12 13.56 6.11
C ASP A 10 7.66 13.96 7.48
N GLN A 11 6.91 13.65 8.53
CA GLN A 11 7.20 14.05 9.91
C GLN A 11 6.96 12.90 10.90
N PRO A 12 7.63 12.89 12.07
CA PRO A 12 7.43 11.87 13.08
C PRO A 12 5.95 11.71 13.51
N GLY A 13 5.51 10.46 13.62
CA GLY A 13 4.18 10.09 14.12
C GLY A 13 3.05 10.12 13.10
N VAL A 14 3.28 10.60 11.86
CA VAL A 14 2.28 10.62 10.78
C VAL A 14 1.72 9.22 10.52
N MET A 15 2.60 8.22 10.38
CA MET A 15 2.20 6.83 10.13
C MET A 15 1.34 6.26 11.26
N GLN A 16 1.67 6.58 12.52
CA GLN A 16 0.89 6.12 13.68
C GLN A 16 -0.52 6.71 13.68
N ARG A 17 -0.67 7.99 13.27
CA ARG A 17 -1.97 8.67 13.20
C ARG A 17 -2.82 8.12 12.06
N VAL A 18 -2.24 7.93 10.88
CA VAL A 18 -2.89 7.27 9.73
C VAL A 18 -3.39 5.88 10.12
N MET A 19 -2.52 5.03 10.66
CA MET A 19 -2.91 3.68 11.10
C MET A 19 -3.91 3.67 12.26
N GLY A 20 -3.95 4.72 13.07
CA GLY A 20 -4.93 4.90 14.13
C GLY A 20 -6.37 4.84 13.62
N GLU A 21 -6.65 5.40 12.45
CA GLU A 21 -7.99 5.35 11.84
C GLU A 21 -8.41 3.94 11.42
N PHE A 22 -7.48 3.17 10.87
CA PHE A 22 -7.70 1.76 10.52
C PHE A 22 -7.91 0.89 11.77
N ASN A 23 -7.08 1.09 12.80
CA ASN A 23 -7.15 0.35 14.05
C ASN A 23 -8.49 0.56 14.78
N ARG A 24 -8.97 1.81 14.88
CA ARG A 24 -10.26 2.14 15.53
C ARG A 24 -11.44 1.45 14.85
N LYS A 25 -11.38 1.31 13.53
CA LYS A 25 -12.45 0.72 12.71
C LYS A 25 -12.26 -0.78 12.47
N ARG A 26 -11.21 -1.39 13.05
CA ARG A 26 -10.84 -2.81 12.87
C ARG A 26 -10.73 -3.20 11.39
N ILE A 27 -10.11 -2.33 10.60
CA ILE A 27 -9.85 -2.55 9.18
C ILE A 27 -8.44 -3.14 9.05
N ASN A 28 -8.33 -4.31 8.40
CA ASN A 28 -7.03 -4.88 8.06
C ASN A 28 -6.44 -4.13 6.86
N VAL A 29 -5.17 -3.76 6.94
CA VAL A 29 -4.40 -3.22 5.82
C VAL A 29 -3.46 -4.33 5.34
N GLU A 30 -3.61 -4.73 4.08
CA GLU A 30 -2.89 -5.88 3.53
C GLU A 30 -1.44 -5.53 3.21
N THR A 31 -1.22 -4.36 2.61
CA THR A 31 0.12 -3.87 2.28
C THR A 31 0.23 -2.39 2.58
N ILE A 32 1.43 -1.99 2.98
CA ILE A 32 1.79 -0.62 3.31
C ILE A 32 3.10 -0.32 2.61
N VAL A 33 3.10 0.66 1.73
CA VAL A 33 4.30 1.20 1.10
C VAL A 33 4.38 2.68 1.46
N VAL A 34 5.53 3.10 1.96
CA VAL A 34 5.80 4.51 2.26
C VAL A 34 7.12 4.90 1.63
N GLY A 35 7.16 6.05 0.98
CA GLY A 35 8.37 6.54 0.35
C GLY A 35 8.36 8.04 0.17
N LYS A 36 9.56 8.59 -0.01
CA LYS A 36 9.74 9.97 -0.47
C LYS A 36 9.05 10.14 -1.81
N CYS A 37 8.52 11.34 -2.04
CA CYS A 37 7.88 11.68 -3.29
C CYS A 37 8.58 12.87 -3.95
N GLU A 38 8.03 13.31 -5.06
CA GLU A 38 8.50 14.43 -5.87
C GLU A 38 8.49 15.78 -5.14
N ILE A 39 7.79 15.89 -4.01
CA ILE A 39 7.68 17.10 -3.21
C ILE A 39 8.61 17.01 -2.00
N PRO A 40 9.52 17.99 -1.79
CA PRO A 40 10.38 18.03 -0.61
C PRO A 40 9.59 18.01 0.70
N ASP A 41 10.11 17.32 1.72
CA ASP A 41 9.51 17.17 3.05
C ASP A 41 8.09 16.57 3.03
N ARG A 42 7.77 15.80 1.99
CA ARG A 42 6.53 15.04 1.83
C ARG A 42 6.83 13.58 1.50
N ALA A 43 5.84 12.73 1.77
CA ALA A 43 5.88 11.32 1.46
C ALA A 43 4.56 10.87 0.82
N ARG A 44 4.63 9.79 0.05
CA ARG A 44 3.45 9.03 -0.38
C ARG A 44 3.31 7.80 0.49
N ILE A 45 2.09 7.56 0.97
CA ILE A 45 1.70 6.32 1.64
C ILE A 45 0.71 5.63 0.72
N VAL A 46 0.97 4.37 0.38
CA VAL A 46 0.08 3.52 -0.38
C VAL A 46 -0.37 2.37 0.51
N LEU A 47 -1.67 2.22 0.68
CA LEU A 47 -2.30 1.23 1.54
C LEU A 47 -3.23 0.37 0.68
N SER A 48 -3.15 -0.95 0.80
CA SER A 48 -4.12 -1.85 0.17
C SER A 48 -5.11 -2.43 1.19
N ILE A 49 -6.39 -2.44 0.82
CA ILE A 49 -7.50 -2.81 1.69
C ILE A 49 -8.41 -3.76 0.90
N THR A 50 -8.77 -4.90 1.49
CA THR A 50 -9.59 -5.91 0.80
C THR A 50 -11.04 -5.45 0.59
N ASP A 51 -11.59 -4.71 1.55
CA ASP A 51 -13.00 -4.33 1.63
C ASP A 51 -13.24 -2.89 1.16
N ARG A 52 -13.98 -2.75 0.06
CA ARG A 52 -14.28 -1.45 -0.56
C ARG A 52 -15.13 -0.54 0.31
N GLU A 53 -16.13 -1.09 1.00
CA GLU A 53 -17.00 -0.29 1.86
C GLU A 53 -16.20 0.29 3.02
N LYS A 54 -15.34 -0.53 3.63
CA LYS A 54 -14.42 -0.07 4.69
C LYS A 54 -13.41 0.96 4.17
N ALA A 55 -12.87 0.77 2.97
CA ALA A 55 -11.94 1.71 2.35
C ALA A 55 -12.61 3.08 2.09
N MET A 56 -13.84 3.10 1.57
CA MET A 56 -14.61 4.33 1.37
C MET A 56 -14.95 4.99 2.72
N ASN A 57 -15.37 4.21 3.71
CA ASN A 57 -15.73 4.73 5.02
C ASN A 57 -14.54 5.37 5.74
N VAL A 58 -13.32 4.82 5.61
CA VAL A 58 -12.12 5.39 6.27
C VAL A 58 -11.55 6.60 5.53
N LEU A 59 -11.79 6.72 4.22
CA LEU A 59 -11.26 7.79 3.36
C LEU A 59 -11.50 9.19 3.94
N GLU A 60 -12.74 9.50 4.30
CA GLU A 60 -13.10 10.83 4.83
C GLU A 60 -12.45 11.12 6.20
N HIS A 61 -12.25 10.09 7.03
CA HIS A 61 -11.56 10.27 8.30
C HIS A 61 -10.06 10.50 8.13
N ILE A 62 -9.45 9.85 7.14
CA ILE A 62 -8.04 10.06 6.79
C ILE A 62 -7.83 11.48 6.26
N ARG A 63 -8.72 11.97 5.40
CA ARG A 63 -8.70 13.36 4.89
C ARG A 63 -8.83 14.42 5.99
N ALA A 64 -9.44 14.08 7.12
CA ALA A 64 -9.57 14.98 8.26
C ALA A 64 -8.30 15.09 9.13
N LEU A 65 -7.29 14.23 8.92
CA LEU A 65 -6.02 14.30 9.65
C LEU A 65 -5.19 15.49 9.17
N GLN A 66 -4.62 16.26 10.10
CA GLN A 66 -3.81 17.43 9.76
C GLN A 66 -2.55 17.07 8.96
N GLU A 67 -2.07 15.84 9.10
CA GLU A 67 -0.88 15.33 8.42
C GLU A 67 -1.13 14.95 6.96
N VAL A 68 -2.39 14.79 6.57
CA VAL A 68 -2.79 14.32 5.25
C VAL A 68 -3.13 15.54 4.40
N ILE A 69 -2.45 15.64 3.26
CA ILE A 69 -2.63 16.73 2.30
C ILE A 69 -3.66 16.32 1.27
N GLU A 70 -3.50 15.12 0.72
CA GLU A 70 -4.42 14.51 -0.24
C GLU A 70 -4.56 13.02 0.08
N CYS A 71 -5.72 12.46 -0.22
CA CYS A 71 -5.99 11.05 -0.06
C CYS A 71 -7.10 10.62 -1.00
N ASP A 72 -6.82 9.63 -1.84
CA ASP A 72 -7.75 9.12 -2.85
C ASP A 72 -7.63 7.60 -3.02
N LEU A 73 -8.72 7.00 -3.51
CA LEU A 73 -8.70 5.64 -4.03
C LEU A 73 -8.16 5.67 -5.46
N VAL A 74 -7.20 4.81 -5.75
CA VAL A 74 -6.54 4.72 -7.06
C VAL A 74 -7.23 3.66 -7.92
N ASP A 75 -7.44 3.98 -9.19
CA ASP A 75 -8.00 3.05 -10.17
C ASP A 75 -7.12 1.81 -10.35
N GLN A 76 -7.76 0.66 -10.56
CA GLN A 76 -7.08 -0.64 -10.68
C GLN A 76 -6.06 -0.69 -11.82
N SER A 77 -6.26 0.10 -12.89
CA SER A 77 -5.31 0.19 -14.01
C SER A 77 -3.95 0.77 -13.63
N ARG A 78 -3.87 1.46 -12.48
CA ARG A 78 -2.63 2.07 -11.99
C ARG A 78 -2.04 1.33 -10.79
N HIS A 79 -2.54 0.12 -10.50
CA HIS A 79 -2.01 -0.73 -9.45
C HIS A 79 -0.83 -1.55 -9.99
N GLU A 80 0.28 -1.47 -9.28
CA GLU A 80 1.48 -2.25 -9.54
C GLU A 80 1.80 -3.08 -8.30
N ALA A 81 2.57 -4.15 -8.47
CA ALA A 81 3.03 -4.98 -7.36
C ALA A 81 4.53 -5.20 -7.44
N TYR A 82 5.14 -5.30 -6.26
CA TYR A 82 6.52 -5.71 -6.10
C TYR A 82 6.57 -6.92 -5.16
N ALA A 83 7.34 -7.94 -5.53
CA ALA A 83 7.58 -9.09 -4.67
C ALA A 83 9.06 -9.50 -4.63
N LEU A 84 9.48 -9.95 -3.45
CA LEU A 84 10.74 -10.63 -3.22
C LEU A 84 10.46 -12.09 -2.89
N LEU A 85 11.13 -12.99 -3.60
CA LEU A 85 10.96 -14.44 -3.47
C LEU A 85 12.29 -15.08 -3.09
N SER A 86 12.27 -16.01 -2.14
CA SER A 86 13.39 -16.90 -1.85
C SER A 86 13.21 -18.22 -2.59
N SER A 87 14.09 -18.53 -3.53
CA SER A 87 14.16 -19.81 -4.23
C SER A 87 15.43 -20.59 -3.84
N LYS A 88 15.53 -21.85 -4.28
CA LYS A 88 16.75 -22.65 -4.12
C LYS A 88 17.97 -22.06 -4.84
N GLU A 89 17.73 -21.25 -5.87
CA GLU A 89 18.75 -20.61 -6.70
C GLU A 89 19.12 -19.21 -6.21
N GLY A 90 18.42 -18.70 -5.19
CA GLY A 90 18.68 -17.41 -4.56
C GLY A 90 17.45 -16.51 -4.47
N LEU A 91 17.70 -15.19 -4.40
CA LEU A 91 16.65 -14.17 -4.27
C LEU A 91 16.18 -13.69 -5.64
N CYS A 92 14.87 -13.81 -5.91
CA CYS A 92 14.23 -13.30 -7.10
C CYS A 92 13.41 -12.04 -6.79
N ARG A 93 13.38 -11.08 -7.72
CA ARG A 93 12.63 -9.82 -7.65
C ARG A 93 11.61 -9.81 -8.78
N LEU A 94 10.37 -9.45 -8.44
CA LEU A 94 9.29 -9.32 -9.40
C LEU A 94 8.68 -7.93 -9.31
N THR A 95 8.42 -7.33 -10.46
CA THR A 95 7.69 -6.07 -10.64
C THR A 95 6.74 -6.25 -11.81
N GLY A 96 5.54 -5.69 -11.70
CA GLY A 96 4.57 -5.65 -12.79
C GLY A 96 3.17 -5.52 -12.24
N SER A 97 2.18 -5.80 -13.09
CA SER A 97 0.78 -5.76 -12.65
C SER A 97 0.55 -6.73 -11.50
N VAL A 98 -0.46 -6.41 -10.68
CA VAL A 98 -0.83 -7.21 -9.52
C VAL A 98 -1.08 -8.68 -9.91
N GLN A 99 -1.79 -8.89 -11.02
CA GLN A 99 -2.15 -10.22 -11.51
C GLN A 99 -0.93 -11.01 -12.00
N GLU A 100 0.01 -10.35 -12.69
CA GLU A 100 1.24 -11.01 -13.14
C GLU A 100 2.11 -11.45 -11.97
N VAL A 101 2.31 -10.57 -10.98
CA VAL A 101 3.11 -10.88 -9.80
C VAL A 101 2.47 -12.01 -8.99
N GLU A 102 1.17 -11.95 -8.72
CA GLU A 102 0.44 -13.01 -8.01
C GLU A 102 0.52 -14.35 -8.75
N ALA A 103 0.38 -14.34 -10.09
CA ALA A 103 0.48 -15.55 -10.88
C ALA A 103 1.87 -16.19 -10.81
N ILE A 104 2.94 -15.38 -10.82
CA ILE A 104 4.31 -15.90 -10.72
C ILE A 104 4.57 -16.42 -9.30
N VAL A 105 4.20 -15.67 -8.26
CA VAL A 105 4.35 -16.10 -6.85
C VAL A 105 3.66 -17.44 -6.62
N SER A 106 2.43 -17.57 -7.10
CA SER A 106 1.63 -18.81 -7.00
C SER A 106 2.27 -19.98 -7.74
N LYS A 107 2.79 -19.76 -8.96
CA LYS A 107 3.47 -20.79 -9.76
C LYS A 107 4.82 -21.21 -9.18
N SER A 108 5.59 -20.25 -8.67
CA SER A 108 6.95 -20.49 -8.16
C SER A 108 6.97 -21.23 -6.82
N GLN A 109 5.87 -21.20 -6.05
CA GLN A 109 5.76 -21.80 -4.72
C GLN A 109 7.03 -21.61 -3.87
N PRO A 110 7.46 -20.35 -3.66
CA PRO A 110 8.71 -20.05 -2.96
C PRO A 110 8.60 -20.48 -1.48
N GLU A 111 9.74 -20.80 -0.87
CA GLU A 111 9.77 -21.12 0.57
C GLU A 111 9.36 -19.90 1.42
N LYS A 112 9.79 -18.71 0.98
CA LYS A 112 9.50 -17.42 1.64
C LYS A 112 9.30 -16.35 0.59
N TYR A 113 8.36 -15.44 0.84
CA TYR A 113 8.19 -14.25 0.02
C TYR A 113 7.60 -13.08 0.81
N ILE A 114 7.79 -11.88 0.27
CA ILE A 114 7.07 -10.68 0.66
C ILE A 114 6.60 -9.98 -0.59
N GLN A 115 5.38 -9.47 -0.57
CA GLN A 115 4.75 -8.74 -1.66
C GLN A 115 4.12 -7.47 -1.10
N ALA A 116 4.19 -6.38 -1.87
CA ALA A 116 3.50 -5.14 -1.57
C ALA A 116 2.84 -4.60 -2.84
N MET A 117 1.68 -3.97 -2.69
CA MET A 117 1.06 -3.21 -3.78
C MET A 117 1.54 -1.77 -3.74
N ASN A 118 1.67 -1.18 -4.91
CA ASN A 118 1.94 0.22 -5.11
C ASN A 118 0.94 0.81 -6.10
N ALA A 119 0.83 2.14 -6.12
CA ALA A 119 -0.02 2.85 -7.05
C ALA A 119 0.46 4.29 -7.20
N ILE A 120 0.27 4.86 -8.39
CA ILE A 120 0.51 6.27 -8.73
C ILE A 120 -0.70 6.76 -9.54
#